data_AF-A0A239R4D2-F1
#
_entry.id   AF-A0A239R4D2-F1
#
_cell.length_a   1.000
_cell.length_b   1.000
_cell.length_c   1.000
_cell.angle_alpha   90.00
_cell.angle_beta   90.00
_cell.angle_gamma   90.00
#
_symmetry.space_group_name_H-M   'P 1'
#
loop_
_entity.id
_entity.type
_entity.pdbx_description
1 polymer ?
#
loop_
_entity_poly.entity_id
_entity_poly.type
_entity_poly.pdbx_seq_one_letter_code
_entity_poly.pdbx_strand_id
1 'polypeptide(L)'
;MIDSFKNLDKAGKIRLILFVCILIWCLYWGVGFSYEISRGGGLTNGLSSNMVDVSDINDIYVDGSDVTLGVRLLGLAANGAIIVAIVILMLVFMVLETVATVIPMILLRLIGLKKKYVVTEDEYTITKKIYIVAIGLGLVLSLCFTRFTGIIPAILFTLVWSLVALIYVLGTWERKKMYEYSLQNGIPYEEYYTQIKKN
;
A
#
# COMPACT_ATOMS: atom_id res chain seq x y z
N MET A 1 -16.40 -1.44 -21.22
CA MET A 1 -16.24 -1.77 -19.78
C MET A 1 -17.58 -2.11 -19.15
N ILE A 2 -18.61 -1.28 -19.36
CA ILE A 2 -19.98 -1.54 -18.89
C ILE A 2 -20.57 -2.82 -19.49
N ASP A 3 -20.33 -3.08 -20.79
CA ASP A 3 -20.89 -4.28 -21.45
C ASP A 3 -20.23 -5.59 -20.99
N SER A 4 -18.90 -5.60 -20.82
CA SER A 4 -18.18 -6.71 -20.19
C SER A 4 -18.66 -6.97 -18.76
N PHE A 5 -19.00 -5.91 -18.00
CA PHE A 5 -19.53 -6.02 -16.65
C PHE A 5 -20.96 -6.61 -16.63
N LYS A 6 -21.79 -6.32 -17.63
CA LYS A 6 -23.14 -6.90 -17.74
C LYS A 6 -23.09 -8.41 -17.94
N ASN A 7 -22.13 -8.90 -18.71
CA ASN A 7 -21.96 -10.31 -19.06
C ASN A 7 -21.33 -11.18 -17.95
N LEU A 8 -20.87 -10.58 -16.85
CA LEU A 8 -20.33 -11.31 -15.71
C LEU A 8 -21.41 -12.04 -14.91
N ASP A 9 -21.07 -13.24 -14.44
CA ASP A 9 -21.84 -13.98 -13.43
C ASP A 9 -22.02 -13.13 -12.16
N LYS A 10 -23.14 -13.31 -11.47
CA LYS A 10 -23.43 -12.75 -10.14
C LYS A 10 -22.27 -13.00 -9.17
N ALA A 11 -21.65 -14.19 -9.18
CA ALA A 11 -20.52 -14.49 -8.31
C ALA A 11 -19.30 -13.60 -8.63
N GLY A 12 -18.96 -13.43 -9.91
CA GLY A 12 -17.87 -12.54 -10.34
C GLY A 12 -18.14 -11.07 -10.02
N LYS A 13 -19.39 -10.60 -10.18
CA LYS A 13 -19.82 -9.24 -9.79
C LYS A 13 -19.61 -8.99 -8.28
N ILE A 14 -20.00 -9.93 -7.43
CA ILE A 14 -19.82 -9.82 -5.97
C ILE A 14 -18.33 -9.73 -5.62
N ARG A 15 -17.47 -10.55 -6.24
CA ARG A 15 -16.02 -10.49 -6.02
C ARG A 15 -15.41 -9.16 -6.41
N LEU A 16 -15.80 -8.63 -7.56
CA LEU A 16 -15.35 -7.32 -8.03
C LEU A 16 -15.78 -6.19 -7.08
N ILE A 17 -17.03 -6.22 -6.59
CA ILE A 17 -17.51 -5.24 -5.61
C ILE A 17 -16.70 -5.32 -4.31
N LEU A 18 -16.50 -6.53 -3.77
CA LEU A 18 -15.70 -6.73 -2.56
C LEU A 18 -14.25 -6.27 -2.76
N PHE A 19 -13.66 -6.55 -3.93
CA PHE A 19 -12.32 -6.07 -4.28
C PHE A 19 -12.26 -4.54 -4.29
N VAL A 20 -13.23 -3.87 -4.91
CA VAL A 20 -13.32 -2.40 -4.91
C VAL A 20 -13.45 -1.85 -3.48
N CYS A 21 -14.30 -2.45 -2.63
CA CYS A 21 -14.42 -2.02 -1.24
C CYS A 21 -13.09 -2.13 -0.47
N ILE A 22 -12.34 -3.22 -0.68
CA ILE A 22 -11.02 -3.39 -0.06
C ILE A 22 -10.01 -2.40 -0.64
N LEU A 23 -10.06 -2.08 -1.93
CA LEU A 23 -9.21 -1.04 -2.52
C LEU A 23 -9.51 0.35 -1.94
N ILE A 24 -10.78 0.69 -1.73
CA ILE A 24 -11.16 1.94 -1.05
C ILE A 24 -10.61 1.95 0.38
N TRP A 25 -10.67 0.82 1.09
CA TRP A 25 -10.06 0.66 2.41
C TRP A 25 -8.54 0.85 2.38
N CYS A 26 -7.84 0.22 1.44
CA CYS A 26 -6.39 0.41 1.25
C CYS A 26 -6.03 1.87 0.95
N LEU A 27 -6.81 2.52 0.08
CA LEU A 27 -6.63 3.93 -0.25
C LEU A 27 -6.81 4.83 0.97
N TYR A 28 -7.82 4.56 1.81
CA TYR A 28 -8.04 5.30 3.05
C TYR A 28 -6.82 5.24 3.97
N TRP A 29 -6.26 4.05 4.18
CA TRP A 29 -5.07 3.88 5.02
C TRP A 29 -3.83 4.55 4.41
N GLY A 30 -3.54 4.30 3.13
CA GLY A 30 -2.34 4.83 2.49
C GLY A 30 -2.35 6.36 2.37
N VAL A 31 -3.49 6.94 1.98
CA VAL A 31 -3.66 8.40 1.93
C VAL A 31 -3.63 8.99 3.34
N GLY A 32 -4.31 8.35 4.31
CA GLY A 32 -4.38 8.80 5.70
C GLY A 32 -3.01 8.86 6.37
N PHE A 33 -2.21 7.79 6.27
CA PHE A 33 -0.86 7.78 6.84
C PHE A 33 0.10 8.73 6.11
N SER A 34 -0.01 8.86 4.79
CA SER A 34 0.75 9.87 4.03
C SER A 34 0.45 11.28 4.51
N TYR A 35 -0.83 11.58 4.73
CA TYR A 35 -1.28 12.87 5.25
C TYR A 35 -0.76 13.10 6.67
N GLU A 36 -0.93 12.16 7.58
CA GLU A 36 -0.49 12.32 8.98
C GLU A 36 1.02 12.54 9.11
N ILE A 37 1.82 11.83 8.33
CA ILE A 37 3.28 12.00 8.37
C ILE A 37 3.72 13.35 7.80
N SER A 38 3.09 13.79 6.72
CA SER A 38 3.58 14.95 5.95
C SER A 38 2.94 16.27 6.37
N ARG A 39 1.78 16.22 7.05
CA ARG A 39 0.92 17.39 7.17
C ARG A 39 -0.04 17.37 8.36
N GLY A 40 -0.50 16.20 8.78
CA GLY A 40 -1.23 16.07 10.03
C GLY A 40 -0.35 16.59 11.14
N GLY A 41 -0.84 17.53 11.93
CA GLY A 41 -0.09 18.15 13.05
C GLY A 41 0.26 17.17 14.17
N GLY A 42 0.33 15.86 13.90
CA GLY A 42 0.69 14.81 14.83
C GLY A 42 2.20 14.71 15.09
N LEU A 43 2.65 13.49 15.37
CA LEU A 43 3.98 13.21 15.94
C LEU A 43 5.16 13.73 15.09
N THR A 44 5.10 13.66 13.76
CA THR A 44 6.23 14.05 12.89
C THR A 44 6.45 15.55 12.86
N ASN A 45 5.37 16.34 12.81
CA ASN A 45 5.46 17.79 12.89
C ASN A 45 5.97 18.24 14.27
N GLY A 46 5.49 17.63 15.35
CA GLY A 46 5.99 17.88 16.71
C GLY A 46 7.47 17.49 16.90
N LEU A 47 7.93 16.43 16.24
CA LEU A 47 9.35 16.05 16.24
C LEU A 47 10.18 17.03 15.42
N SER A 48 9.71 17.45 14.25
CA SER A 48 10.43 18.40 13.40
C SER A 48 10.51 19.82 13.99
N SER A 49 9.50 20.25 14.76
CA SER A 49 9.52 21.54 15.45
C SER A 49 10.51 21.60 16.61
N ASN A 50 10.99 20.44 17.06
CA ASN A 50 12.00 20.33 18.12
C ASN A 50 13.43 20.23 17.56
N MET A 51 13.61 20.35 16.24
CA MET A 51 14.94 20.43 15.66
C MET A 51 15.64 21.69 16.16
N VAL A 52 16.87 21.52 16.64
CA VAL A 52 17.70 22.61 17.13
C VAL A 52 18.31 23.32 15.93
N ASP A 53 18.13 24.64 15.85
CA ASP A 53 18.87 25.43 14.87
C ASP A 53 20.32 25.57 15.31
N VAL A 54 21.20 24.82 14.65
CA VAL A 54 22.64 24.81 14.93
C VAL A 54 23.36 25.98 14.23
N SER A 55 22.70 26.64 13.28
CA SER A 55 23.30 27.74 12.49
C SER A 55 23.44 29.03 13.28
N ASP A 56 22.58 29.23 14.28
CA ASP A 56 22.63 30.37 15.20
C ASP A 56 23.69 30.21 16.32
N ILE A 57 24.27 29.01 16.47
CA ILE A 57 25.28 28.73 17.49
C ILE A 57 26.63 29.27 17.02
N ASN A 58 26.91 30.51 17.37
CA ASN A 58 28.19 31.20 17.11
C ASN A 58 28.81 31.65 18.44
N ASP A 59 30.12 31.48 18.58
CA ASP A 59 30.94 32.06 19.67
C ASP A 59 30.50 31.70 21.10
N ILE A 60 30.48 30.40 21.43
CA ILE A 60 30.24 29.92 22.80
C ILE A 60 31.57 29.68 23.51
N TYR A 61 31.81 30.49 24.55
CA TYR A 61 32.96 30.37 25.43
C TYR A 61 32.51 29.98 26.85
N VAL A 62 33.18 28.98 27.43
CA VAL A 62 33.01 28.58 28.84
C VAL A 62 34.37 28.65 29.49
N ASP A 63 34.48 29.44 30.57
CA ASP A 63 35.74 29.68 31.30
C ASP A 63 36.91 30.07 30.38
N GLY A 64 36.63 30.86 29.34
CA GLY A 64 37.62 31.35 28.37
C GLY A 64 38.04 30.33 27.30
N SER A 65 37.53 29.10 27.34
CA SER A 65 37.73 28.08 26.29
C SER A 65 36.59 28.11 25.28
N ASP A 66 36.92 28.11 23.99
CA ASP A 66 35.94 27.99 22.90
C ASP A 66 35.38 26.55 22.87
N VAL A 67 34.08 26.43 23.12
CA VAL A 67 33.35 25.15 23.09
C VAL A 67 32.32 25.11 21.96
N THR A 68 32.33 26.10 21.06
CA THR A 68 31.36 26.26 19.96
C THR A 68 31.21 25.00 19.12
N LEU A 69 32.33 24.35 18.75
CA LEU A 69 32.32 23.11 17.98
C LEU A 69 31.60 21.97 18.73
N GLY A 70 31.85 21.83 20.03
CA GLY A 70 31.22 20.80 20.85
C GLY A 70 29.72 20.98 20.95
N VAL A 71 29.25 22.21 21.17
CA VAL A 71 27.83 22.53 21.23
C VAL A 71 27.15 22.32 19.87
N ARG A 72 27.81 22.69 18.77
CA ARG A 72 27.29 22.41 17.41
C ARG A 72 27.15 20.92 17.13
N LEU A 73 28.14 20.12 17.51
CA LEU A 73 28.10 18.66 17.34
C LEU A 73 26.97 18.03 18.16
N LEU A 74 26.73 18.52 19.38
CA LEU A 74 25.60 18.07 20.21
C LEU A 74 24.24 18.41 19.57
N GLY A 75 24.09 19.62 19.02
CA GLY A 75 22.88 20.02 18.29
C GLY A 75 22.63 19.17 17.03
N LEU A 76 23.68 18.90 16.25
CA LEU A 76 23.59 18.01 15.08
C LEU A 76 23.25 16.57 15.50
N ALA A 77 23.82 16.07 16.59
CA ALA A 77 23.51 14.74 17.12
C ALA A 77 22.03 14.65 17.57
N ALA A 78 21.50 15.68 18.23
CA ALA A 78 20.10 15.76 18.62
C ALA A 78 19.17 15.74 17.39
N ASN A 79 19.48 16.53 16.35
CA ASN A 79 18.73 16.52 15.09
C ASN A 79 18.81 15.15 14.38
N GLY A 80 19.97 14.50 14.41
CA GLY A 80 20.16 13.14 13.89
C GLY A 80 19.25 12.13 14.59
N ALA A 81 19.15 12.20 15.92
CA ALA A 81 18.25 11.34 16.70
C ALA A 81 16.77 11.57 16.34
N ILE A 82 16.35 12.82 16.12
CA ILE A 82 14.99 13.17 15.68
C ILE A 82 14.69 12.57 14.31
N ILE A 83 15.62 12.66 13.35
CA ILE A 83 15.46 12.06 12.02
C ILE A 83 15.29 10.54 12.12
N VAL A 84 16.12 9.87 12.93
CA VAL A 84 16.00 8.42 13.17
C VAL A 84 14.64 8.07 13.77
N ALA A 85 14.13 8.86 14.72
CA ALA A 85 12.80 8.65 15.29
C ALA A 85 11.68 8.78 14.24
N ILE A 86 11.77 9.75 13.33
CA ILE A 86 10.82 9.91 12.21
C ILE A 86 10.86 8.68 11.28
N VAL A 87 12.05 8.17 10.95
CA VAL A 87 12.20 6.96 10.12
C VAL A 87 11.58 5.74 10.81
N ILE A 88 11.83 5.54 12.10
CA ILE A 88 11.23 4.46 12.88
C ILE A 88 9.70 4.57 12.86
N LEU A 89 9.15 5.77 13.03
CA LEU A 89 7.70 5.99 12.98
C LEU A 89 7.11 5.66 11.60
N MET A 90 7.79 6.03 10.51
CA MET A 90 7.37 5.63 9.15
C MET A 90 7.34 4.10 9.01
N LEU A 91 8.36 3.40 9.51
CA LEU A 91 8.40 1.93 9.47
C LEU A 91 7.25 1.31 10.27
N VAL A 92 6.92 1.84 11.45
CA VAL A 92 5.78 1.37 12.25
C VAL A 92 4.47 1.52 11.47
N PHE A 93 4.23 2.68 10.85
CA PHE A 93 3.02 2.87 10.05
C PHE A 93 2.98 1.96 8.82
N MET A 94 4.11 1.71 8.16
CA MET A 94 4.17 0.75 7.04
C MET A 94 3.81 -0.68 7.49
N VAL A 95 4.28 -1.10 8.66
CA VAL A 95 3.93 -2.41 9.23
C VAL A 95 2.43 -2.47 9.55
N LEU A 96 1.88 -1.43 10.18
CA LEU A 96 0.45 -1.36 10.49
C LEU A 96 -0.42 -1.39 9.21
N GLU A 97 -0.05 -0.63 8.18
CA GLU A 97 -0.73 -0.64 6.89
C GLU A 97 -0.66 -2.02 6.24
N THR A 98 0.52 -2.66 6.25
CA THR A 98 0.70 -4.00 5.70
C THR A 98 -0.24 -4.98 6.40
N VAL A 99 -0.28 -4.99 7.73
CA VAL A 99 -1.17 -5.89 8.50
C VAL A 99 -2.64 -5.61 8.19
N ALA A 100 -3.03 -4.33 8.17
CA ALA A 100 -4.40 -3.90 7.90
C ALA A 100 -4.89 -4.23 6.48
N THR A 101 -3.98 -4.35 5.51
CA THR A 101 -4.30 -4.63 4.10
C THR A 101 -4.14 -6.12 3.74
N VAL A 102 -3.21 -6.83 4.35
CA VAL A 102 -2.93 -8.25 4.09
C VAL A 102 -4.11 -9.14 4.52
N ILE A 103 -4.67 -8.91 5.71
CA ILE A 103 -5.77 -9.72 6.25
C ILE A 103 -6.99 -9.73 5.29
N PRO A 104 -7.58 -8.57 4.91
CA PRO A 104 -8.72 -8.57 4.02
C PRO A 104 -8.39 -9.12 2.62
N MET A 105 -7.17 -8.88 2.10
CA MET A 105 -6.77 -9.42 0.79
C MET A 105 -6.61 -10.94 0.79
N ILE A 106 -6.04 -11.52 1.85
CA ILE A 106 -5.97 -12.98 2.01
C ILE A 106 -7.38 -13.57 2.11
N LEU A 107 -8.25 -12.98 2.92
CA LEU A 107 -9.65 -13.44 3.04
C LEU A 107 -10.37 -13.38 1.69
N LEU A 108 -10.21 -12.30 0.94
CA LEU A 108 -10.79 -12.18 -0.40
C LEU A 108 -10.22 -13.23 -1.36
N ARG A 109 -8.91 -13.51 -1.31
CA ARG A 109 -8.31 -14.58 -2.13
C ARG A 109 -8.85 -15.95 -1.74
N LEU A 110 -8.90 -16.27 -0.46
CA LEU A 110 -9.32 -17.59 0.02
C LEU A 110 -10.82 -17.84 -0.17
N ILE A 111 -11.66 -16.85 0.09
CA ILE A 111 -13.13 -16.98 0.02
C ILE A 111 -13.62 -16.69 -1.40
N GLY A 112 -13.15 -15.60 -2.00
CA GLY A 112 -13.56 -15.15 -3.33
C GLY A 112 -13.00 -16.04 -4.45
N LEU A 113 -11.72 -16.42 -4.39
CA LEU A 113 -11.09 -17.27 -5.41
C LEU A 113 -11.04 -18.74 -4.99
N LYS A 114 -12.05 -19.18 -4.23
CA LYS A 114 -12.27 -20.58 -3.88
C LYS A 114 -12.26 -21.44 -5.14
N LYS A 115 -11.70 -22.64 -5.01
CA LYS A 115 -11.41 -23.56 -6.13
C LYS A 115 -12.61 -23.91 -7.01
N LYS A 116 -13.83 -23.82 -6.47
CA LYS A 116 -15.08 -24.07 -7.20
C LYS A 116 -15.40 -22.96 -8.22
N TYR A 117 -14.87 -21.77 -8.04
CA TYR A 117 -15.25 -20.62 -8.86
C TYR A 117 -14.37 -20.48 -10.10
N VAL A 118 -15.04 -20.36 -11.23
CA VAL A 118 -14.43 -19.98 -12.51
C VAL A 118 -14.21 -18.46 -12.54
N VAL A 119 -13.06 -18.03 -13.07
CA VAL A 119 -12.72 -16.64 -13.34
C VAL A 119 -12.59 -16.48 -14.84
N THR A 120 -13.42 -15.64 -15.44
CA THR A 120 -13.41 -15.39 -16.88
C THR A 120 -12.34 -14.37 -17.26
N GLU A 121 -12.00 -14.30 -18.55
CA GLU A 121 -11.05 -13.30 -19.07
C GLU A 121 -11.52 -11.86 -18.84
N ASP A 122 -12.82 -11.61 -18.98
CA ASP A 122 -13.42 -10.30 -18.70
C ASP A 122 -13.24 -9.90 -17.23
N GLU A 123 -13.44 -10.83 -16.29
CA GLU A 123 -13.26 -10.58 -14.86
C GLU A 123 -11.82 -10.17 -14.53
N TYR A 124 -10.85 -10.92 -15.07
CA TYR A 124 -9.43 -10.61 -14.88
C TYR A 124 -9.08 -9.23 -15.46
N THR A 125 -9.55 -8.95 -16.68
CA THR A 125 -9.27 -7.68 -17.37
C THR A 125 -9.84 -6.50 -16.59
N ILE A 126 -11.07 -6.63 -16.05
CA ILE A 126 -11.69 -5.60 -15.22
C ILE A 126 -10.93 -5.44 -13.91
N THR A 127 -10.60 -6.53 -13.22
CA THR A 127 -9.84 -6.51 -11.95
C THR A 127 -8.50 -5.79 -12.13
N LYS A 128 -7.76 -6.11 -13.19
CA LYS A 128 -6.48 -5.47 -13.51
C LYS A 128 -6.63 -3.97 -13.78
N LYS A 129 -7.66 -3.56 -14.52
CA LYS A 129 -7.93 -2.14 -14.81
C LYS A 129 -8.29 -1.37 -13.53
N ILE A 130 -9.16 -1.93 -12.70
CA ILE A 130 -9.54 -1.35 -11.40
C ILE A 130 -8.31 -1.17 -10.51
N TYR A 131 -7.44 -2.18 -10.45
CA TYR A 131 -6.19 -2.14 -9.68
C TYR A 131 -5.27 -0.99 -10.14
N ILE A 132 -5.01 -0.87 -11.45
CA ILE A 132 -4.15 0.20 -11.99
C ILE A 132 -4.76 1.58 -11.72
N VAL A 133 -6.06 1.74 -11.93
CA VAL A 133 -6.77 3.00 -11.65
C VAL A 133 -6.72 3.35 -10.17
N ALA A 134 -6.87 2.37 -9.28
CA ALA A 134 -6.78 2.58 -7.84
C ALA A 134 -5.39 3.07 -7.42
N ILE A 135 -4.30 2.51 -7.97
CA ILE A 135 -2.93 2.99 -7.69
C ILE A 135 -2.78 4.45 -8.12
N GLY A 136 -3.23 4.78 -9.34
CA GLY A 136 -3.19 6.15 -9.86
C GLY A 136 -3.97 7.11 -8.96
N LEU A 137 -5.18 6.73 -8.55
CA LEU A 137 -6.00 7.52 -7.63
C LEU A 137 -5.33 7.67 -6.25
N GLY A 138 -4.70 6.62 -5.72
CA GLY A 138 -4.01 6.66 -4.44
C GLY A 138 -2.84 7.63 -4.43
N LEU A 139 -2.02 7.64 -5.49
CA LEU A 139 -0.93 8.61 -5.63
C LEU A 139 -1.48 10.04 -5.77
N VAL A 140 -2.46 10.26 -6.64
CA VAL A 140 -3.04 11.59 -6.86
C VAL A 140 -3.66 12.13 -5.58
N LEU A 141 -4.49 11.34 -4.89
CA LEU A 141 -5.11 11.75 -3.63
C LEU A 141 -4.05 12.05 -2.57
N SER A 142 -3.08 11.14 -2.36
CA SER A 142 -1.99 11.35 -1.39
C SER A 142 -1.23 12.63 -1.67
N LEU A 143 -0.88 12.92 -2.93
CA LEU A 143 -0.17 14.14 -3.31
C LEU A 143 -1.03 15.41 -3.11
N CYS A 144 -2.32 15.35 -3.44
CA CYS A 144 -3.25 16.46 -3.22
C CYS A 144 -3.40 16.77 -1.72
N PHE A 145 -3.62 15.76 -0.87
CA PHE A 145 -3.78 15.94 0.57
C PHE A 145 -2.48 16.40 1.25
N THR A 146 -1.32 15.91 0.79
CA THR A 146 -0.01 16.35 1.29
C THR A 146 0.45 17.68 0.66
N ARG A 147 -0.28 18.25 -0.32
CA ARG A 147 0.15 19.41 -1.14
C ARG A 147 1.60 19.26 -1.67
N PHE A 148 1.95 18.07 -2.15
CA PHE A 148 3.26 17.75 -2.73
C PHE A 148 4.46 17.86 -1.76
N THR A 149 4.27 18.10 -0.46
CA THR A 149 5.37 18.09 0.52
C THR A 149 5.76 16.68 0.96
N GLY A 150 4.85 15.72 0.77
CA GLY A 150 4.95 14.34 1.24
C GLY A 150 5.15 13.30 0.15
N ILE A 151 5.95 13.58 -0.88
CA ILE A 151 6.11 12.69 -2.05
C ILE A 151 6.62 11.30 -1.63
N ILE A 152 7.63 11.26 -0.76
CA ILE A 152 8.23 9.99 -0.29
C ILE A 152 7.19 9.16 0.49
N PRO A 153 6.52 9.68 1.55
CA PRO A 153 5.42 8.97 2.20
C PRO A 153 4.33 8.50 1.23
N ALA A 154 3.89 9.38 0.32
CA ALA A 154 2.83 9.07 -0.65
C ALA A 154 3.18 7.87 -1.55
N ILE A 155 4.41 7.83 -2.06
CA ILE A 155 4.89 6.71 -2.88
C ILE A 155 5.02 5.45 -2.04
N LEU A 156 5.63 5.54 -0.85
CA LEU A 156 5.88 4.38 -0.01
C LEU A 156 4.59 3.69 0.43
N PHE A 157 3.65 4.41 1.00
CA PHE A 157 2.38 3.81 1.46
C PHE A 157 1.55 3.30 0.28
N THR A 158 1.54 4.03 -0.84
CA THR A 158 0.87 3.52 -2.05
C THR A 158 1.49 2.23 -2.57
N LEU A 159 2.81 2.13 -2.52
CA LEU A 159 3.54 0.93 -2.91
C LEU A 159 3.22 -0.25 -1.98
N VAL A 160 3.19 -0.04 -0.66
CA VAL A 160 2.89 -1.08 0.32
C VAL A 160 1.54 -1.74 0.05
N TRP A 161 0.44 -0.98 0.03
CA TRP A 161 -0.88 -1.60 -0.16
C TRP A 161 -1.05 -2.14 -1.58
N SER A 162 -0.43 -1.53 -2.59
CA SER A 162 -0.51 -2.03 -3.97
C SER A 162 0.17 -3.39 -4.13
N LEU A 163 1.34 -3.59 -3.52
CA LEU A 163 2.04 -4.89 -3.49
C LEU A 163 1.18 -5.97 -2.81
N VAL A 164 0.46 -5.61 -1.75
CA VAL A 164 -0.46 -6.54 -1.08
C VAL A 164 -1.66 -6.86 -1.97
N ALA A 165 -2.27 -5.86 -2.62
CA ALA A 165 -3.38 -6.04 -3.55
C ALA A 165 -2.99 -6.88 -4.78
N LEU A 166 -1.71 -6.84 -5.19
CA LEU A 166 -1.17 -7.67 -6.27
C LEU A 166 -1.37 -9.17 -6.01
N ILE A 167 -1.37 -9.62 -4.75
CA ILE A 167 -1.61 -11.02 -4.36
C ILE A 167 -2.97 -11.50 -4.90
N TYR A 168 -3.99 -10.65 -4.83
CA TYR A 168 -5.32 -10.98 -5.35
C TYR A 168 -5.33 -11.01 -6.89
N VAL A 169 -4.70 -10.01 -7.53
CA VAL A 169 -4.62 -9.92 -9.00
C VAL A 169 -3.88 -11.14 -9.58
N LEU A 170 -2.77 -11.55 -8.98
CA LEU A 170 -2.05 -12.76 -9.37
C LEU A 170 -2.93 -14.01 -9.17
N GLY A 171 -3.68 -14.09 -8.08
CA GLY A 171 -4.64 -15.17 -7.86
C GLY A 171 -5.73 -15.24 -8.95
N THR A 172 -6.24 -14.09 -9.40
CA THR A 172 -7.22 -14.05 -10.52
C THR A 172 -6.61 -14.51 -11.84
N TRP A 173 -5.34 -14.19 -12.08
CA TRP A 173 -4.61 -14.64 -13.28
C TRP A 173 -4.38 -16.16 -13.28
N GLU A 174 -3.95 -16.74 -12.15
CA GLU A 174 -3.79 -18.19 -12.00
C GLU A 174 -5.11 -18.92 -12.28
N ARG A 175 -6.23 -18.38 -11.78
CA ARG A 175 -7.57 -18.94 -11.99
C ARG A 175 -8.03 -18.85 -13.44
N LYS A 176 -7.80 -17.70 -14.10
CA LYS A 176 -8.04 -17.53 -15.54
C LYS A 176 -7.27 -18.58 -16.33
N LYS A 177 -5.97 -18.73 -16.08
CA LYS A 177 -5.10 -19.68 -16.80
C LYS A 177 -5.58 -21.13 -16.66
N MET A 178 -5.98 -21.54 -15.45
CA MET A 178 -6.57 -22.88 -15.23
C MET A 178 -7.86 -23.10 -16.02
N TYR A 179 -8.70 -22.05 -16.15
CA TYR A 179 -9.94 -22.14 -16.92
C TYR A 179 -9.67 -22.26 -18.43
N GLU A 180 -8.72 -21.50 -18.96
CA GLU A 180 -8.30 -21.60 -20.37
C GLU A 180 -7.76 -22.99 -20.71
N TYR A 181 -6.95 -23.59 -19.82
CA TYR A 181 -6.48 -24.97 -20.03
C TYR A 181 -7.59 -26.01 -19.98
N SER A 182 -8.58 -25.83 -19.09
CA SER A 182 -9.77 -26.69 -19.04
C SER A 182 -10.52 -26.66 -20.38
N LEU A 183 -10.73 -25.47 -20.95
CA LEU A 183 -11.36 -25.29 -22.25
C LEU A 183 -10.56 -25.94 -23.39
N GLN A 184 -9.24 -25.77 -23.41
CA GLN A 184 -8.36 -26.34 -24.43
C GLN A 184 -8.37 -27.88 -24.43
N ASN A 185 -8.48 -28.49 -23.26
CA ASN A 185 -8.51 -29.96 -23.13
C ASN A 185 -9.93 -30.54 -23.24
N GLY A 186 -10.97 -29.70 -23.34
CA GLY A 186 -12.36 -30.15 -23.37
C GLY A 186 -12.83 -30.80 -22.05
N ILE A 187 -12.10 -30.60 -20.95
CA ILE A 187 -12.39 -31.20 -19.66
C ILE A 187 -13.19 -30.19 -18.82
N PRO A 188 -14.32 -30.57 -18.19
CA PRO A 188 -15.03 -29.72 -17.26
C PRO A 188 -14.08 -29.16 -16.19
N TYR A 189 -14.15 -27.86 -15.90
CA TYR A 189 -13.23 -27.18 -14.98
C TYR A 189 -13.13 -27.89 -13.62
N GLU A 190 -14.25 -28.41 -13.12
CA GLU A 190 -14.31 -29.16 -11.86
C GLU A 190 -13.49 -30.46 -11.91
N GLU A 191 -13.48 -31.16 -13.04
CA GLU A 191 -12.72 -32.40 -13.25
C GLU A 191 -11.23 -32.13 -13.49
N TYR A 192 -10.92 -31.11 -14.30
CA TYR A 192 -9.53 -30.70 -14.58
C TYR A 192 -8.80 -30.31 -13.30
N TYR A 193 -9.48 -29.58 -12.41
CA TYR A 193 -8.93 -29.19 -11.12
C TYR A 193 -8.66 -30.39 -10.19
N THR A 194 -9.50 -31.43 -10.27
CA THR A 194 -9.37 -32.64 -9.45
C THR A 194 -8.18 -33.50 -9.90
N GLN A 195 -7.86 -33.49 -11.20
CA GLN A 195 -6.72 -34.20 -11.78
C GLN A 195 -5.37 -33.57 -11.40
N ILE A 196 -5.26 -32.23 -11.39
CA ILE A 196 -4.04 -31.53 -10.95
C ILE A 196 -3.67 -31.86 -9.50
N LYS A 197 -4.64 -32.25 -8.65
CA LYS A 197 -4.40 -32.59 -7.25
C LYS A 197 -3.81 -34.00 -7.04
N LYS A 198 -3.83 -34.85 -8.07
CA LYS A 198 -3.32 -36.23 -8.00
C LYS A 198 -1.86 -36.38 -8.44
N ASN A 199 -1.31 -35.35 -9.09
CA ASN A 199 0.09 -35.24 -9.47
C ASN A 199 0.80 -34.22 -8.59
#